data_AF-A0A3M5J4T7-F1
#
_entry.id   AF-A0A3M5J4T7-F1
#
_cell.length_a   1.000
_cell.length_b   1.000
_cell.length_c   1.000
_cell.angle_alpha   90.00
_cell.angle_beta   90.00
_cell.angle_gamma   90.00
#
_symmetry.space_group_name_H-M   'P 1'
#
loop_
_entity.id
_entity.type
_entity.pdbx_description
1 polymer ?
#
loop_
_entity_poly.entity_id
_entity_poly.type
_entity_poly.pdbx_seq_one_letter_code
_entity_poly.pdbx_strand_id
1 'polypeptide(L)' 'TPHCADAANALALRLANDRNLRYVLKPQEFGNTLNALSKWPDTPDCTAAVKALASRLADERGLRSALDPQGVAN' A
#
# COMPACT_ATOMS: atom_id res chain seq x y z
N THR A 1 6.52 19.31 5.47
CA THR A 1 7.85 19.57 4.86
C THR A 1 7.94 18.79 3.56
N PRO A 2 8.47 19.38 2.47
CA PRO A 2 8.53 18.74 1.15
C PRO A 2 9.21 17.37 1.18
N HIS A 3 10.21 17.19 2.04
CA HIS A 3 10.91 15.92 2.24
C HIS A 3 10.02 14.74 2.63
N CYS A 4 8.93 14.96 3.35
CA CYS A 4 8.01 13.87 3.70
C CYS A 4 7.22 13.38 2.48
N ALA A 5 6.82 14.29 1.59
CA ALA A 5 6.12 13.95 0.36
C ALA A 5 7.06 13.24 -0.62
N ASP A 6 8.30 13.73 -0.77
CA ASP A 6 9.30 13.10 -1.63
C ASP A 6 9.65 11.68 -1.16
N ALA A 7 9.82 11.49 0.15
CA ALA A 7 10.06 10.17 0.73
C ALA A 7 8.87 9.22 0.52
N ALA A 8 7.64 9.70 0.72
CA ALA A 8 6.44 8.92 0.46
C ALA A 8 6.34 8.54 -1.04
N ASN A 9 6.66 9.47 -1.94
CA ASN A 9 6.66 9.23 -3.38
C ASN A 9 7.69 8.17 -3.78
N ALA A 10 8.91 8.26 -3.27
CA ALA A 10 9.95 7.27 -3.52
C ALA A 10 9.57 5.87 -3.02
N LEU A 11 8.96 5.77 -1.84
CA LEU A 11 8.45 4.51 -1.31
C LEU A 11 7.28 3.97 -2.13
N ALA A 12 6.36 4.82 -2.55
CA ALA A 12 5.24 4.46 -3.41
C ALA A 12 5.72 3.94 -4.76
N LEU A 13 6.66 4.63 -5.41
CA LEU A 13 7.27 4.20 -6.66
C LEU A 13 7.92 2.82 -6.51
N ARG A 14 8.62 2.57 -5.39
CA ARG A 14 9.18 1.24 -5.11
C ARG A 14 8.09 0.19 -4.95
N LEU A 15 7.02 0.46 -4.20
CA LEU A 15 5.90 -0.47 -4.02
C LEU A 15 5.15 -0.79 -5.32
N ALA A 16 4.98 0.21 -6.20
CA ALA A 16 4.34 0.03 -7.49
C ALA A 16 5.15 -0.95 -8.38
N ASN A 17 6.47 -0.82 -8.39
CA ASN A 17 7.35 -1.58 -9.27
C ASN A 17 7.86 -2.91 -8.66
N ASP A 18 7.99 -3.00 -7.35
CA ASP A 18 8.50 -4.18 -6.66
C ASP A 18 7.35 -5.09 -6.20
N ARG A 19 7.06 -6.11 -7.01
CA ARG A 19 6.07 -7.13 -6.65
C ARG A 19 6.49 -7.89 -5.40
N ASN A 20 7.76 -8.29 -5.26
CA ASN A 20 8.21 -9.08 -4.12
C ASN A 20 8.03 -8.30 -2.81
N LEU A 21 8.34 -7.00 -2.82
CA LEU A 21 8.10 -6.12 -1.67
C LEU A 21 6.63 -6.14 -1.23
N ARG A 22 5.70 -6.10 -2.18
CA ARG A 22 4.26 -6.18 -1.86
C ARG A 22 3.87 -7.50 -1.21
N TYR A 23 4.53 -8.61 -1.52
CA TYR A 23 4.20 -9.94 -0.99
C TYR A 23 4.83 -10.23 0.38
N VAL A 24 5.92 -9.55 0.73
CA VAL A 24 6.54 -9.67 2.07
C VAL A 24 5.85 -8.81 3.12
N LEU A 25 4.97 -7.86 2.72
CA LEU A 25 4.16 -7.09 3.65
C LEU A 25 3.24 -8.01 4.46
N LYS A 26 3.34 -7.91 5.78
CA LYS A 26 2.40 -8.52 6.71
C LYS A 26 1.02 -7.86 6.59
N PRO A 27 -0.07 -8.53 6.98
CA PRO A 27 -1.42 -7.96 6.89
C PRO A 27 -1.56 -6.57 7.54
N GLN A 28 -0.99 -6.37 8.73
CA GLN A 28 -1.03 -5.08 9.42
C GLN A 28 -0.24 -3.99 8.67
N GLU A 29 0.95 -4.32 8.17
CA GLU A 29 1.78 -3.41 7.36
C GLU A 29 1.08 -3.06 6.04
N PHE A 30 0.36 -4.01 5.46
CA PHE A 30 -0.44 -3.84 4.25
C PHE A 30 -1.55 -2.80 4.45
N GLY A 31 -2.35 -2.94 5.52
CA GLY A 31 -3.39 -1.97 5.86
C GLY A 31 -2.82 -0.58 6.18
N ASN A 32 -1.74 -0.52 6.96
CA ASN A 32 -1.05 0.74 7.26
C ASN A 32 -0.51 1.43 6.00
N THR A 33 0.04 0.66 5.06
CA THR A 33 0.57 1.18 3.79
C THR A 33 -0.54 1.77 2.95
N LEU A 34 -1.69 1.09 2.83
CA LEU A 34 -2.85 1.61 2.10
C LEU A 34 -3.36 2.93 2.69
N ASN A 35 -3.51 2.99 4.02
CA ASN A 35 -3.92 4.22 4.72
C ASN A 35 -2.88 5.35 4.58
N ALA A 36 -1.59 5.03 4.59
CA ALA A 36 -0.56 6.04 4.39
C ALA A 36 -0.60 6.64 2.97
N LEU A 37 -0.78 5.79 1.95
CA LEU A 37 -0.82 6.20 0.55
C LEU A 37 -2.12 6.89 0.16
N SER A 38 -3.25 6.58 0.81
CA SER A 38 -4.56 7.20 0.55
C SER A 38 -4.57 8.71 0.83
N LYS A 39 -3.62 9.20 1.64
CA LYS A 39 -3.45 10.63 1.97
C LYS A 39 -2.89 11.47 0.81
N TRP A 40 -2.39 10.82 -0.24
CA TRP A 40 -1.74 11.49 -1.38
C TRP A 40 -2.40 11.09 -2.71
N PRO A 41 -3.71 11.33 -2.89
CA PRO A 41 -4.44 10.89 -4.08
C PRO A 41 -3.95 11.55 -5.37
N ASP A 42 -3.43 12.78 -5.27
CA ASP A 42 -2.94 13.55 -6.43
C ASP A 42 -1.53 13.14 -6.87
N THR A 43 -0.89 12.22 -6.15
CA THR A 43 0.46 11.74 -6.47
C THR A 43 0.37 10.47 -7.34
N PRO A 44 0.85 10.50 -8.59
CA PRO A 44 0.71 9.37 -9.52
C PRO A 44 1.32 8.07 -8.99
N ASP A 45 2.48 8.14 -8.35
CA ASP A 45 3.16 6.95 -7.81
C ASP A 45 2.40 6.35 -6.61
N CYS A 46 1.83 7.20 -5.74
CA CYS A 46 0.95 6.75 -4.65
C CYS A 46 -0.29 6.04 -5.20
N THR A 47 -0.90 6.60 -6.24
CA THR A 47 -2.05 5.96 -6.90
C THR A 47 -1.66 4.63 -7.55
N ALA A 48 -0.51 4.57 -8.21
CA ALA A 48 0.00 3.33 -8.82
C ALA A 48 0.26 2.26 -7.76
N ALA A 49 0.88 2.62 -6.64
CA ALA A 49 1.12 1.72 -5.51
C ALA A 49 -0.18 1.21 -4.87
N VAL A 50 -1.17 2.09 -4.65
CA VAL A 50 -2.48 1.70 -4.13
C VAL A 50 -3.19 0.74 -5.08
N LYS A 51 -3.20 1.02 -6.39
CA LYS A 51 -3.78 0.09 -7.39
C LYS A 51 -3.10 -1.27 -7.36
N ALA A 52 -1.77 -1.28 -7.30
CA ALA A 52 -0.95 -2.48 -7.22
C ALA A 52 -1.22 -3.32 -5.95
N LEU A 53 -1.49 -2.68 -4.81
CA LEU A 53 -1.89 -3.33 -3.57
C LEU A 53 -3.35 -3.82 -3.64
N ALA A 54 -4.27 -2.99 -4.15
CA ALA A 54 -5.68 -3.33 -4.28
C ALA A 54 -5.91 -4.55 -5.20
N SER A 55 -5.18 -4.65 -6.32
CA SER A 55 -5.20 -5.84 -7.17
C SER A 55 -4.78 -7.10 -6.40
N ARG A 56 -3.69 -7.02 -5.62
CA ARG A 56 -3.25 -8.13 -4.76
C ARG A 56 -4.35 -8.54 -3.76
N LEU A 57 -4.98 -7.56 -3.11
CA LEU A 57 -6.05 -7.82 -2.15
C LEU A 57 -7.27 -8.49 -2.79
N ALA A 58 -7.62 -8.09 -4.02
CA ALA A 58 -8.70 -8.71 -4.78
C ALA A 58 -8.41 -10.18 -5.12
N ASP A 59 -7.16 -10.47 -5.52
CA ASP A 59 -6.73 -11.81 -5.93
C ASP A 59 -6.50 -12.76 -4.75
N GLU A 60 -5.95 -12.27 -3.64
CA GLU A 60 -5.54 -13.10 -2.50
C GLU A 60 -6.63 -13.19 -1.42
N ARG A 61 -7.45 -14.26 -1.46
CA ARG A 61 -8.43 -14.55 -0.41
C ARG A 61 -7.77 -14.74 0.96
N GLY A 62 -6.62 -15.43 1.01
CA GLY A 62 -5.87 -15.65 2.25
C GLY A 62 -5.44 -14.35 2.92
N LEU A 63 -5.00 -13.36 2.12
CA LEU A 63 -4.65 -12.03 2.61
C LEU A 63 -5.87 -11.32 3.21
N ARG A 64 -7.02 -11.35 2.52
CA ARG A 64 -8.28 -10.77 3.03
C ARG A 64 -8.69 -11.39 4.37
N SER A 65 -8.55 -12.71 4.51
CA SER A 65 -8.84 -13.41 5.77
C SER A 65 -7.82 -13.16 6.88
N ALA A 66 -6.60 -12.75 6.52
CA ALA A 66 -5.53 -12.48 7.47
C ALA A 66 -5.49 -11.01 7.94
N LEU A 67 -6.24 -10.10 7.30
CA LEU A 67 -6.43 -8.75 7.80
C LEU A 67 -7.29 -8.80 9.06
N ASP A 68 -6.75 -8.25 10.15
CA ASP A 68 -7.50 -8.05 11.38
C ASP A 68 -8.48 -6.87 11.25
N PRO A 69 -9.42 -6.67 12.19
CA PRO A 69 -10.38 -5.57 12.10
C PRO A 69 -9.73 -4.20 11.94
N GLN A 70 -8.54 -3.99 12.51
CA GLN A 70 -7.79 -2.74 12.36
C GLN A 70 -7.27 -2.57 10.93
N GLY A 71 -6.69 -3.60 10.33
CA GLY A 71 -6.20 -3.60 8.96
C GLY A 71 -7.29 -3.43 7.91
N VAL A 72 -8.53 -3.82 8.22
CA VAL A 72 -9.72 -3.56 7.37
C VAL A 72 -10.25 -2.14 7.54
N ALA A 73 -10.19 -1.58 8.75
CA ALA A 73 -10.75 -0.27 9.08
C ALA A 73 -9.81 0.92 8.77
N ASN A 74 -8.51 0.65 8.62
CA ASN A 74 -7.47 1.65 8.35
C ASN A 74 -7.60 2.33 6.99
#